data_AF-A0A401U3H9-F1
#
_entry.id   AF-A0A401U3H9-F1
#
_cell.length_a   1.000
_cell.length_b   1.000
_cell.length_c   1.000
_cell.angle_alpha   90.00
_cell.angle_beta   90.00
_cell.angle_gamma   90.00
#
_symmetry.space_group_name_H-M   'P 1'
#
loop_
_entity.id
_entity.type
_entity.pdbx_description
1 polymer ?
#
loop_
_entity_poly.entity_id
_entity_poly.type
_entity_poly.pdbx_seq_one_letter_code
_entity_poly.pdbx_strand_id
1 'polypeptide(L)'
;MEAAAACDAPVIIQASRGARSYANDIMLAKMIDALEEMYPQIPLCLHLDHGNEEATCATAIRYGFTSVMMDGSLKADAKTAADYDYNVDITRRVVDMAHWVGASVEGELGVLGSLEHGGGEQEDGHGVEGKISHDQLLTDPDQVVDFV
;
A
#
# COMPACT_ATOMS: atom_id res chain seq x y z
N MET A 1 -4.58 -2.52 -19.12
CA MET A 1 -4.81 -1.38 -20.03
C MET A 1 -5.95 -1.61 -21.00
N GLU A 2 -5.97 -2.69 -21.77
CA GLU A 2 -7.07 -2.94 -22.74
C GLU A 2 -8.47 -2.90 -22.10
N ALA A 3 -8.64 -3.51 -20.92
CA ALA A 3 -9.91 -3.44 -20.18
C ALA A 3 -10.27 -2.00 -19.77
N ALA A 4 -9.31 -1.21 -19.30
CA ALA A 4 -9.50 0.20 -18.97
C ALA A 4 -9.89 1.02 -20.22
N ALA A 5 -9.24 0.75 -21.36
CA ALA A 5 -9.55 1.37 -22.64
C ALA A 5 -10.97 1.03 -23.13
N ALA A 6 -11.37 -0.24 -23.01
CA ALA A 6 -12.68 -0.72 -23.43
C ALA A 6 -13.82 -0.14 -22.58
N CYS A 7 -13.53 0.21 -21.31
CA CYS A 7 -14.50 0.73 -20.36
C CYS A 7 -14.45 2.25 -20.16
N ASP A 8 -13.55 2.96 -20.86
CA ASP A 8 -13.28 4.39 -20.63
C ASP A 8 -13.05 4.71 -19.14
N ALA A 9 -12.18 3.93 -18.51
CA ALA A 9 -11.95 3.97 -17.07
C ALA A 9 -10.49 4.33 -16.74
N PRO A 10 -10.23 5.07 -15.64
CA PRO A 10 -8.88 5.22 -15.10
C PRO A 10 -8.37 3.89 -14.54
N VAL A 11 -7.07 3.79 -14.30
CA VAL A 11 -6.45 2.57 -13.76
C VAL A 11 -5.50 2.87 -12.61
N ILE A 12 -5.57 2.04 -11.57
CA ILE A 12 -4.52 1.91 -10.56
C ILE A 12 -3.84 0.57 -10.83
N ILE A 13 -2.52 0.61 -11.02
CA ILE A 13 -1.67 -0.58 -11.08
C ILE A 13 -0.83 -0.57 -9.82
N GLN A 14 -0.94 -1.62 -9.02
CA GLN A 14 -0.16 -1.75 -7.79
C GLN A 14 0.95 -2.79 -7.91
N ALA A 15 2.03 -2.59 -7.16
CA ALA A 15 3.10 -3.57 -7.02
C ALA A 15 3.43 -3.76 -5.55
N SER A 16 3.39 -5.02 -5.11
CA SER A 16 3.81 -5.43 -3.76
C SER A 16 5.32 -5.37 -3.59
N ARG A 17 5.78 -5.49 -2.35
CA ARG A 17 7.21 -5.71 -2.02
C ARG A 17 7.77 -6.97 -2.69
N GLY A 18 6.96 -8.01 -2.82
CA GLY A 18 7.30 -9.25 -3.52
C GLY A 18 7.54 -9.02 -5.01
N ALA A 19 6.60 -8.34 -5.69
CA ALA A 19 6.70 -7.97 -7.09
C ALA A 19 7.93 -7.08 -7.36
N ARG A 20 8.20 -6.10 -6.49
CA ARG A 20 9.40 -5.24 -6.56
C ARG A 20 10.69 -6.04 -6.43
N SER A 21 10.74 -7.01 -5.52
CA SER A 21 11.91 -7.89 -5.34
C SER A 21 12.12 -8.83 -6.54
N TYR A 22 11.03 -9.32 -7.14
CA TYR A 22 11.08 -10.21 -8.30
C TYR A 22 11.48 -9.48 -9.58
N ALA A 23 10.80 -8.36 -9.89
CA ALA A 23 10.95 -7.65 -11.16
C ALA A 23 12.04 -6.57 -11.14
N ASN A 24 12.39 -6.04 -9.96
CA ASN A 24 13.17 -4.82 -9.72
C ASN A 24 12.41 -3.53 -10.07
N ASP A 25 12.61 -2.49 -9.25
CA ASP A 25 11.93 -1.20 -9.38
C ASP A 25 12.13 -0.54 -10.74
N ILE A 26 13.34 -0.63 -11.32
CA ILE A 26 13.63 -0.04 -12.64
C ILE A 26 12.83 -0.70 -13.77
N MET A 27 12.55 -2.00 -13.67
CA MET A 27 11.75 -2.72 -14.66
C MET A 27 10.28 -2.29 -14.55
N LEU A 28 9.74 -2.25 -13.33
CA LEU A 28 8.38 -1.80 -13.06
C LEU A 28 8.15 -0.38 -13.59
N ALA A 29 9.06 0.56 -13.26
CA ALA A 29 8.99 1.94 -13.72
C ALA A 29 8.96 2.03 -15.26
N LYS A 30 9.85 1.30 -15.94
CA LYS A 30 9.92 1.32 -17.42
C LYS A 30 8.72 0.66 -18.09
N MET A 31 8.10 -0.33 -17.44
CA MET A 31 6.83 -0.88 -17.92
C MET A 31 5.72 0.15 -17.82
N ILE A 32 5.63 0.91 -16.73
CA ILE A 32 4.63 1.98 -16.60
C ILE A 32 4.86 3.09 -17.62
N ASP A 33 6.10 3.56 -17.83
CA ASP A 33 6.43 4.53 -18.88
C ASP A 33 5.90 4.07 -20.26
N ALA A 34 6.09 2.78 -20.58
CA ALA A 34 5.61 2.21 -21.84
C ALA A 34 4.07 2.13 -21.91
N LEU A 35 3.40 1.82 -20.78
CA LEU A 35 1.93 1.81 -20.74
C LEU A 35 1.35 3.22 -20.92
N GLU A 36 1.96 4.24 -20.33
CA GLU A 36 1.54 5.63 -20.54
C GLU A 36 1.71 6.07 -22.00
N GLU A 37 2.82 5.69 -22.65
CA GLU A 37 3.05 5.99 -24.07
C GLU A 37 2.07 5.27 -25.00
N MET A 38 1.75 4.01 -24.69
CA MET A 38 0.79 3.21 -25.47
C MET A 38 -0.66 3.63 -25.27
N TYR A 39 -1.01 4.20 -24.11
CA TYR A 39 -2.38 4.53 -23.72
C TYR A 39 -2.49 5.97 -23.14
N PRO A 40 -2.07 7.01 -23.88
CA PRO A 40 -1.94 8.37 -23.35
C PRO A 40 -3.26 9.02 -22.91
N GLN A 41 -4.39 8.46 -23.33
CA GLN A 41 -5.73 8.92 -22.95
C GLN A 41 -6.22 8.36 -21.61
N ILE A 42 -5.55 7.34 -21.04
CA ILE A 42 -6.00 6.67 -19.81
C ILE A 42 -5.22 7.24 -18.61
N PRO A 43 -5.89 7.87 -17.63
CA PRO A 43 -5.25 8.25 -16.38
C PRO A 43 -4.75 7.00 -15.64
N LEU A 44 -3.46 6.99 -15.31
CA LEU A 44 -2.78 5.87 -14.67
C LEU A 44 -2.16 6.31 -13.34
N CYS A 45 -2.36 5.49 -12.31
CA CYS A 45 -1.67 5.58 -11.03
C CYS A 45 -0.81 4.34 -10.82
N LEU A 46 0.47 4.52 -10.48
CA LEU A 46 1.34 3.45 -10.01
C LEU A 46 1.40 3.49 -8.48
N HIS A 47 0.89 2.44 -7.84
CA HIS A 47 0.72 2.37 -6.39
C HIS A 47 1.65 1.32 -5.74
N LEU A 48 2.30 1.68 -4.64
CA LEU A 48 3.03 0.70 -3.82
C LEU A 48 2.05 0.05 -2.88
N ASP A 49 1.90 -1.26 -2.99
CA ASP A 49 1.05 -2.03 -2.11
C ASP A 49 1.83 -2.49 -0.86
N HIS A 50 1.18 -2.42 0.30
CA HIS A 50 1.69 -2.84 1.61
C HIS A 50 3.15 -2.42 1.90
N GLY A 51 3.42 -1.11 1.89
CA GLY A 51 4.70 -0.56 2.36
C GLY A 51 4.88 -0.79 3.86
N ASN A 52 5.91 -1.55 4.23
CA ASN A 52 6.14 -1.97 5.63
C ASN A 52 6.94 -0.96 6.47
N GLU A 53 7.61 0.00 5.83
CA GLU A 53 8.39 1.04 6.49
C GLU A 53 8.56 2.26 5.59
N GLU A 54 8.95 3.39 6.18
CA GLU A 54 9.15 4.66 5.47
C GLU A 54 10.15 4.53 4.31
N ALA A 55 11.24 3.78 4.48
CA ALA A 55 12.24 3.57 3.43
C ALA A 55 11.68 2.82 2.21
N THR A 56 10.76 1.87 2.43
CA THR A 56 10.08 1.13 1.36
C THR A 56 9.21 2.06 0.53
N CYS A 57 8.47 2.96 1.18
CA CYS A 57 7.67 4.00 0.52
C CYS A 57 8.55 5.02 -0.22
N ALA A 58 9.62 5.49 0.43
CA ALA A 58 10.54 6.47 -0.13
C ALA A 58 11.22 5.95 -1.41
N THR A 59 11.64 4.69 -1.39
CA THR A 59 12.26 4.05 -2.57
C THR A 59 11.25 3.85 -3.70
N ALA A 60 10.01 3.46 -3.42
CA ALA A 60 8.97 3.38 -4.45
C ALA A 60 8.75 4.74 -5.13
N ILE A 61 8.56 5.80 -4.35
CA ILE A 61 8.40 7.17 -4.86
C ILE A 61 9.61 7.58 -5.72
N ARG A 62 10.83 7.28 -5.25
CA ARG A 62 12.07 7.54 -6.01
C ARG A 62 12.08 6.86 -7.38
N TYR A 63 11.41 5.72 -7.53
CA TYR A 63 11.28 4.98 -8.79
C TYR A 63 10.01 5.30 -9.58
N GLY A 64 9.34 6.41 -9.27
CA GLY A 64 8.23 6.93 -10.09
C GLY A 64 6.84 6.43 -9.67
N PHE A 65 6.72 5.77 -8.51
CA PHE A 65 5.40 5.51 -7.94
C PHE A 65 4.72 6.83 -7.59
N THR A 66 3.49 7.00 -8.07
CA THR A 66 2.69 8.21 -7.86
C THR A 66 1.76 8.08 -6.64
N SER A 67 1.67 6.88 -6.06
CA SER A 67 0.93 6.58 -4.85
C SER A 67 1.66 5.51 -4.03
N VAL A 68 1.55 5.56 -2.70
CA VAL A 68 2.09 4.53 -1.80
C VAL A 68 1.13 4.20 -0.67
N MET A 69 1.03 2.94 -0.28
CA MET A 69 0.44 2.52 0.98
C MET A 69 1.54 2.43 2.04
N MET A 70 1.40 3.18 3.13
CA MET A 70 2.12 2.88 4.37
C MET A 70 1.20 2.00 5.22
N ASP A 71 1.45 0.70 5.21
CA ASP A 71 0.72 -0.22 6.04
C ASP A 71 1.30 -0.21 7.47
N GLY A 72 0.82 0.77 8.24
CA GLY A 72 1.12 0.89 9.66
C GLY A 72 0.28 -0.01 10.54
N SER A 73 -0.65 -0.82 10.00
CA SER A 73 -1.42 -1.80 10.79
C SER A 73 -0.54 -2.94 11.28
N LEU A 74 0.60 -3.17 10.59
CA LEU A 74 1.66 -4.07 10.97
C LEU A 74 2.96 -3.32 11.31
N LYS A 75 3.82 -3.93 12.13
CA LYS A 75 5.20 -3.47 12.34
C LYS A 75 6.04 -3.75 11.08
N ALA A 76 7.25 -3.20 11.04
CA ALA A 76 8.14 -3.31 9.88
C ALA A 76 8.49 -4.74 9.44
N ASP A 77 8.28 -5.75 10.29
CA ASP A 77 8.42 -7.16 9.93
C ASP A 77 7.30 -7.69 9.01
N ALA A 78 6.26 -6.88 8.75
CA ALA A 78 5.07 -7.19 7.96
C ALA A 78 4.24 -8.36 8.52
N LYS A 79 4.38 -8.66 9.82
CA LYS A 79 3.82 -9.87 10.46
C LYS A 79 3.25 -9.63 11.85
N THR A 80 3.71 -8.59 12.53
CA THR A 80 3.27 -8.28 13.89
C THR A 80 2.26 -7.14 13.83
N ALA A 81 1.05 -7.34 14.36
CA ALA A 81 0.08 -6.26 14.48
C ALA A 81 0.66 -5.09 15.29
N ALA A 82 0.49 -3.87 14.79
CA ALA A 82 0.92 -2.66 15.46
C ALA A 82 -0.15 -2.10 16.40
N ASP A 83 0.30 -1.31 17.36
CA ASP A 83 -0.56 -0.42 18.13
C ASP A 83 -0.90 0.85 17.33
N TYR A 84 -1.98 1.51 17.74
CA TYR A 84 -2.52 2.71 17.09
C TYR A 84 -1.49 3.85 16.99
N ASP A 85 -0.78 4.14 18.09
CA ASP A 85 0.18 5.24 18.14
C ASP A 85 1.34 5.05 17.16
N TYR A 86 1.84 3.82 17.02
CA TYR A 86 2.82 3.47 16.00
C TYR A 86 2.29 3.72 14.60
N ASN A 87 1.07 3.26 14.32
CA ASN A 87 0.45 3.40 13.00
C ASN A 87 0.32 4.87 12.61
N VAL A 88 -0.23 5.70 13.51
CA VAL A 88 -0.36 7.14 13.30
C VAL A 88 1.00 7.80 13.06
N ASP A 89 2.03 7.46 13.85
CA ASP A 89 3.36 8.05 13.70
C ASP A 89 4.01 7.71 12.35
N ILE A 90 4.06 6.42 11.99
CA ILE A 90 4.73 5.98 10.76
C ILE A 90 3.98 6.44 9.51
N THR A 91 2.66 6.36 9.52
CA THR A 91 1.81 6.82 8.42
C THR A 91 1.96 8.32 8.22
N ARG A 92 1.94 9.13 9.29
CA ARG A 92 2.16 10.58 9.20
C ARG A 92 3.53 10.93 8.59
N ARG A 93 4.59 10.21 8.97
CA ARG A 93 5.94 10.46 8.40
C ARG A 93 5.99 10.19 6.90
N VAL A 94 5.31 9.13 6.43
CA VAL A 94 5.20 8.85 4.99
C VAL A 94 4.34 9.89 4.29
N VAL A 95 3.22 10.31 4.88
CA VAL A 95 2.38 11.41 4.39
C VAL A 95 3.20 12.69 4.20
N ASP A 96 3.93 13.11 5.23
CA ASP A 96 4.76 14.30 5.17
C ASP A 96 5.73 14.22 3.98
N MET A 97 6.52 13.15 3.89
CA MET A 97 7.49 12.93 2.82
C MET A 97 6.84 12.87 1.42
N ALA A 98 5.76 12.12 1.24
CA ALA A 98 5.13 11.89 -0.05
C ALA A 98 4.48 13.17 -0.60
N HIS A 99 3.84 13.95 0.28
CA HIS A 99 3.18 15.19 -0.11
C HIS A 99 4.16 16.28 -0.59
N TRP A 100 5.43 16.26 -0.17
CA TRP A 100 6.46 17.15 -0.72
C TRP A 100 6.69 16.97 -2.22
N VAL A 101 6.39 15.79 -2.77
CA VAL A 101 6.58 15.46 -4.19
C VAL A 101 5.28 15.19 -4.94
N GLY A 102 4.13 15.39 -4.29
CA GLY A 102 2.81 15.23 -4.88
C GLY A 102 2.32 13.79 -5.03
N ALA A 103 2.97 12.82 -4.37
CA ALA A 103 2.48 11.44 -4.34
C ALA A 103 1.37 11.29 -3.28
N SER A 104 0.35 10.47 -3.58
CA SER A 104 -0.71 10.15 -2.62
C SER A 104 -0.28 9.08 -1.62
N VAL A 105 -0.93 9.05 -0.45
CA VAL A 105 -0.69 8.03 0.58
C VAL A 105 -1.99 7.35 0.97
N GLU A 106 -1.95 6.02 1.03
CA GLU A 106 -2.94 5.17 1.66
C GLU A 106 -2.40 4.69 3.02
N GLY A 107 -3.28 4.59 4.02
CA GLY A 107 -2.97 4.02 5.32
C GLY A 107 -4.09 3.08 5.76
N GLU A 108 -3.74 2.03 6.51
CA GLU A 108 -4.68 1.01 6.98
C GLU A 108 -4.89 1.12 8.49
N LEU A 109 -6.16 1.04 8.93
CA LEU A 109 -6.53 0.93 10.34
C LEU A 109 -7.39 -0.32 10.57
N GLY A 110 -7.05 -1.12 11.58
CA GLY A 110 -7.51 -2.50 11.70
C GLY A 110 -6.54 -3.46 11.01
N VAL A 111 -6.64 -4.76 11.28
CA VAL A 111 -5.75 -5.79 10.73
C VAL A 111 -6.55 -6.71 9.83
N LEU A 112 -6.12 -6.88 8.58
CA LEU A 112 -6.75 -7.82 7.66
C LEU A 112 -6.59 -9.28 8.14
N GLY A 113 -7.69 -10.03 8.04
CA GLY A 113 -7.73 -11.44 8.39
C GLY A 113 -9.14 -12.02 8.39
N SER A 114 -9.23 -13.33 8.65
CA SER A 114 -10.50 -14.04 8.65
C SER A 114 -11.23 -13.90 9.99
N LEU A 115 -12.43 -13.33 9.97
CA LEU A 115 -13.34 -13.32 11.13
C LEU A 115 -13.79 -14.72 11.55
N GLU A 116 -13.81 -15.69 10.63
CA GLU A 116 -14.23 -17.07 10.91
C GLU A 116 -13.14 -17.90 11.58
N HIS A 117 -11.87 -17.65 11.24
CA HIS A 117 -10.75 -18.50 11.67
C HIS A 117 -9.74 -17.77 12.56
N GLY A 118 -9.84 -16.44 12.68
CA GLY A 118 -9.04 -15.60 13.58
C GLY A 118 -7.56 -15.51 13.24
N GLY A 119 -7.20 -15.69 11.97
CA GLY A 119 -5.82 -15.62 11.46
C GLY A 119 -5.68 -14.61 10.32
N GLY A 120 -4.48 -14.06 10.18
CA GLY A 120 -4.15 -13.13 9.09
C GLY A 120 -4.12 -13.83 7.74
N GLU A 121 -4.58 -13.13 6.71
CA GLU A 121 -4.34 -13.54 5.32
C GLU A 121 -2.93 -13.11 4.92
N GLN A 122 -2.27 -13.90 4.06
CA GLN A 122 -0.89 -13.65 3.66
C GLN A 122 -0.86 -13.28 2.18
N GLU A 123 -0.32 -12.11 1.88
CA GLU A 123 -0.10 -11.61 0.52
C GLU A 123 1.38 -11.34 0.31
N ASP A 124 2.04 -12.13 -0.55
CA ASP A 124 3.49 -12.00 -0.82
C ASP A 124 4.38 -11.97 0.44
N GLY A 125 3.94 -12.63 1.51
CA GLY A 125 4.62 -12.68 2.81
C GLY A 125 4.35 -11.48 3.73
N HIS A 126 3.37 -10.64 3.38
CA HIS A 126 2.81 -9.57 4.20
C HIS A 126 1.46 -10.02 4.78
N GLY A 127 1.26 -9.78 6.07
CA GLY A 127 0.06 -10.17 6.80
C GLY A 127 0.40 -10.74 8.17
N VAL A 128 -0.53 -10.65 9.13
CA VAL A 128 -0.21 -11.05 10.51
C VAL A 128 0.12 -12.54 10.61
N GLU A 129 1.08 -12.86 11.47
CA GLU A 129 1.32 -14.23 11.94
C GLU A 129 0.71 -14.44 13.34
N GLY A 130 -0.11 -15.48 13.49
CA GLY A 130 -0.72 -15.86 14.76
C GLY A 130 -2.22 -15.55 14.84
N LYS A 131 -2.76 -15.61 16.07
CA LYS A 131 -4.17 -15.35 16.31
C LYS A 131 -4.41 -13.85 16.51
N ILE A 132 -5.41 -13.33 15.81
CA ILE A 132 -5.89 -11.95 15.96
C ILE A 132 -7.17 -11.97 16.79
N SER A 133 -7.35 -10.96 17.63
CA SER A 133 -8.61 -10.76 18.34
C SER A 133 -9.72 -10.26 17.40
N HIS A 134 -10.98 -10.49 17.74
CA HIS A 134 -12.11 -10.04 16.92
C HIS A 134 -12.09 -8.51 16.71
N ASP A 135 -11.74 -7.76 17.75
CA ASP A 135 -11.71 -6.29 17.73
C ASP A 135 -10.58 -5.76 16.85
N GLN A 136 -9.48 -6.50 16.68
CA GLN A 136 -8.41 -6.11 15.75
C GLN A 136 -8.78 -6.35 14.27
N LEU A 137 -9.69 -7.29 14.00
CA LEU A 137 -10.17 -7.59 12.65
C LEU A 137 -11.25 -6.61 12.17
N LEU A 138 -11.71 -5.72 13.04
CA LEU A 138 -12.78 -4.75 12.77
C LEU A 138 -12.28 -3.36 13.07
N THR A 139 -12.16 -2.53 12.04
CA THR A 139 -11.78 -1.11 12.18
C THR A 139 -12.78 -0.40 13.10
N ASP A 140 -12.28 0.25 14.15
CA ASP A 140 -13.09 1.06 15.05
C ASP A 140 -13.45 2.41 14.38
N PRO A 141 -14.75 2.68 14.10
CA PRO A 141 -15.17 3.92 13.46
C PRO A 141 -14.81 5.18 14.24
N ASP A 142 -14.72 5.10 15.57
CA ASP A 142 -14.37 6.25 16.41
C ASP A 142 -12.87 6.61 16.22
N GLN A 143 -12.02 5.61 16.00
CA GLN A 143 -10.59 5.82 15.71
C GLN A 143 -10.33 6.32 14.28
N VAL A 144 -11.18 5.98 13.31
CA VAL A 144 -11.02 6.41 11.91
C VAL A 144 -10.99 7.93 11.78
N VAL A 145 -11.81 8.64 12.57
CA VAL A 145 -11.89 10.11 12.53
C VAL A 145 -10.59 10.75 13.00
N ASP A 146 -9.91 10.15 13.98
CA ASP A 146 -8.64 10.64 14.51
C ASP A 146 -7.44 10.20 13.67
N PHE A 147 -7.59 9.13 12.88
CA PHE A 147 -6.55 8.59 12.00
C PHE A 147 -6.35 9.43 10.72
N VAL A 148 -7.43 10.04 10.21
CA VAL A 148 -7.46 10.86 8.97
C VAL A 148 -7.11 12.32 9.25
#